data_AF-A0A243SI74-F1
#
_entry.id   AF-A0A243SI74-F1
#
_cell.length_a   1.000
_cell.length_b   1.000
_cell.length_c   1.000
_cell.angle_alpha   90.00
_cell.angle_beta   90.00
_cell.angle_gamma   90.00
#
_symmetry.space_group_name_H-M   'P 1'
#
loop_
_entity.id
_entity.type
_entity.pdbx_description
1 polymer ?
#
loop_
_entity_poly.entity_id
_entity_poly.type
_entity_poly.pdbx_seq_one_letter_code
_entity_poly.pdbx_strand_id
1 'polypeptide(L)'
;MRRIIFFVAILLLVCCKNENVQQSLESEGIPIEKSISKIINKRDFPIKKFSKIELVSYYNRVVWDTIKYKGESASYKVVVDNYKFTFDSTMIQERVILNKSQEKELINLLISDTCIPQEMEAGCYNPRHMILFRDEKNRIIGYNEFCTSCIGSRNSSNLEGFQKYCYADMAELFRKFGIKLFVEYGDGNGAKEYNFFKSKGFN
;
A
#
# COMPACT_ATOMS: atom_id res chain seq x y z
N MET A 1 44.83 -19.37 -77.71
CA MET A 1 45.18 -20.08 -76.46
C MET A 1 43.96 -20.02 -75.53
N ARG A 2 43.34 -21.17 -75.21
CA ARG A 2 42.19 -21.21 -74.27
C ARG A 2 42.72 -21.24 -72.83
N ARG A 3 42.22 -20.39 -71.96
CA ARG A 3 42.32 -20.54 -70.49
C ARG A 3 40.91 -20.61 -69.94
N ILE A 4 40.50 -21.81 -69.53
CA ILE A 4 39.26 -22.05 -68.80
C ILE A 4 39.63 -21.95 -67.32
N ILE A 5 39.03 -21.01 -66.60
CA ILE A 5 39.12 -20.92 -65.14
C ILE A 5 37.68 -20.95 -64.64
N PHE A 6 37.32 -22.02 -63.93
CA PHE A 6 35.99 -22.18 -63.36
C PHE A 6 35.82 -21.22 -62.17
N PHE A 7 34.79 -20.37 -62.25
CA PHE A 7 34.21 -19.74 -61.07
C PHE A 7 33.31 -20.76 -60.38
N VAL A 8 33.60 -21.08 -59.12
CA VAL A 8 32.63 -21.65 -58.18
C VAL A 8 32.70 -20.81 -56.90
N ALA A 9 31.61 -20.14 -56.61
CA ALA A 9 31.33 -19.49 -55.34
C ALA A 9 30.06 -20.09 -54.75
N ILE A 10 29.71 -19.70 -53.51
CA ILE A 10 28.44 -19.99 -52.80
C ILE A 10 28.38 -21.42 -52.18
N LEU A 11 28.11 -21.65 -50.89
CA LEU A 11 28.05 -20.78 -49.67
C LEU A 11 27.80 -21.68 -48.42
N LEU A 12 27.71 -21.09 -47.22
CA LEU A 12 27.14 -21.65 -45.95
C LEU A 12 28.00 -22.77 -45.28
N LEU A 13 28.08 -23.00 -43.95
CA LEU A 13 27.58 -22.42 -42.67
C LEU A 13 28.52 -22.98 -41.55
N VAL A 14 28.70 -22.47 -40.32
CA VAL A 14 28.11 -21.35 -39.55
C VAL A 14 29.16 -20.78 -38.54
N CYS A 15 28.70 -20.03 -37.54
CA CYS A 15 29.41 -19.22 -36.54
C CYS A 15 30.37 -19.90 -35.54
N CYS A 16 31.37 -19.10 -35.17
CA CYS A 16 32.20 -19.19 -33.98
C CYS A 16 31.41 -19.41 -32.67
N LYS A 17 31.95 -20.28 -31.81
CA LYS A 17 31.70 -20.26 -30.36
C LYS A 17 32.95 -19.69 -29.69
N ASN A 18 32.81 -18.73 -28.79
CA ASN A 18 33.88 -18.40 -27.85
C ASN A 18 33.26 -18.00 -26.51
N GLU A 19 33.64 -18.73 -25.47
CA GLU A 19 33.17 -18.54 -24.10
C GLU A 19 34.07 -17.53 -23.39
N ASN A 20 33.53 -16.74 -22.46
CA ASN A 20 34.35 -16.16 -21.40
C ASN A 20 33.54 -15.75 -20.16
N VAL A 21 33.99 -16.30 -19.03
CA VAL A 21 34.00 -15.76 -17.66
C VAL A 21 32.69 -15.17 -17.11
N GLN A 22 32.10 -15.93 -16.19
CA GLN A 22 30.99 -15.53 -15.34
C GLN A 22 31.54 -14.89 -14.05
N GLN A 23 31.25 -13.59 -13.84
CA GLN A 23 31.59 -12.86 -12.60
C GLN A 23 30.37 -12.81 -11.66
N SER A 24 30.62 -12.69 -10.37
CA SER A 24 29.70 -13.07 -9.29
C SER A 24 28.68 -12.02 -8.85
N LEU A 25 27.46 -12.48 -8.57
CA LEU A 25 26.57 -12.01 -7.48
C LEU A 25 26.36 -10.49 -7.35
N GLU A 26 25.36 -9.97 -8.06
CA GLU A 26 24.46 -8.97 -7.50
C GLU A 26 23.07 -9.61 -7.33
N SER A 27 22.37 -9.28 -6.25
CA SER A 27 21.10 -9.91 -5.91
C SER A 27 19.99 -9.44 -6.85
N GLU A 28 19.55 -10.34 -7.74
CA GLU A 28 18.27 -10.19 -8.42
C GLU A 28 17.16 -10.15 -7.35
N GLY A 29 16.65 -8.94 -7.08
CA GLY A 29 15.41 -8.81 -6.32
C GLY A 29 14.33 -9.56 -7.07
N ILE A 30 13.72 -10.55 -6.41
CA ILE A 30 12.65 -11.37 -6.98
C ILE A 30 11.65 -10.41 -7.64
N PRO A 31 11.40 -10.51 -8.96
CA PRO A 31 10.43 -9.65 -9.59
C PRO A 31 9.10 -9.92 -8.90
N ILE A 32 8.53 -8.90 -8.25
CA ILE A 32 7.20 -8.98 -7.66
C ILE A 32 6.25 -9.18 -8.84
N GLU A 33 5.95 -10.45 -9.11
CA GLU A 33 5.00 -10.84 -10.13
C GLU A 33 3.70 -10.12 -9.78
N LYS A 34 3.24 -9.23 -10.67
CA LYS A 34 2.00 -8.49 -10.44
C LYS A 34 0.94 -9.52 -10.11
N SER A 35 0.43 -9.49 -8.87
CA SER A 35 -0.65 -10.36 -8.45
C SER A 35 -1.83 -10.10 -9.39
N ILE A 36 -1.99 -10.96 -10.40
CA ILE A 36 -3.21 -11.06 -11.17
C ILE A 36 -4.18 -11.78 -10.25
N SER A 37 -4.63 -11.04 -9.25
CA SER A 37 -5.50 -11.49 -8.19
C SER A 37 -6.83 -11.88 -8.81
N LYS A 38 -6.94 -13.17 -9.14
CA LYS A 38 -8.22 -13.79 -9.48
C LYS A 38 -9.13 -13.50 -8.29
N ILE A 39 -10.19 -12.73 -8.53
CA ILE A 39 -11.17 -12.36 -7.50
C ILE A 39 -11.63 -13.64 -6.81
N ILE A 40 -11.15 -13.88 -5.59
CA ILE A 40 -11.38 -15.15 -4.89
C ILE A 40 -12.85 -15.23 -4.48
N ASN A 41 -13.37 -14.11 -3.97
CA ASN A 41 -14.77 -13.88 -3.68
C ASN A 41 -15.10 -12.39 -3.85
N LYS A 42 -16.37 -12.08 -4.12
CA LYS A 42 -16.91 -10.72 -4.10
C LYS A 42 -18.00 -10.62 -3.03
N ARG A 43 -17.93 -9.59 -2.19
CA ARG A 43 -18.84 -9.39 -1.05
C ARG A 43 -19.65 -8.11 -1.17
N ASP A 44 -20.67 -8.01 -0.35
CA ASP A 44 -21.50 -6.81 -0.25
C ASP A 44 -20.84 -5.78 0.66
N PHE A 45 -20.60 -4.56 0.17
CA PHE A 45 -19.99 -3.52 1.01
C PHE A 45 -20.94 -3.16 2.18
N PRO A 46 -20.49 -3.15 3.45
CA PRO A 46 -21.38 -3.13 4.61
C PRO A 46 -21.88 -1.73 4.97
N ILE A 47 -21.09 -0.68 4.69
CA ILE A 47 -21.50 0.71 4.97
C ILE A 47 -22.39 1.22 3.83
N LYS A 48 -23.70 1.08 3.99
CA LYS A 48 -24.69 1.48 2.96
C LYS A 48 -25.02 2.98 2.92
N LYS A 49 -24.68 3.76 3.97
CA LYS A 49 -25.09 5.18 4.12
C LYS A 49 -23.91 6.12 4.42
N PHE A 50 -22.91 6.14 3.55
CA PHE A 50 -21.87 7.18 3.54
C PHE A 50 -22.17 8.23 2.44
N SER A 51 -21.77 9.48 2.66
CA SER A 51 -21.85 10.58 1.69
C SER A 51 -20.51 10.78 0.96
N LYS A 52 -19.41 10.51 1.65
CA LYS A 52 -18.03 10.82 1.25
C LYS A 52 -17.05 9.79 1.81
N ILE A 53 -16.08 9.41 0.99
CA ILE A 53 -14.86 8.73 1.44
C ILE A 53 -13.70 9.75 1.47
N GLU A 54 -12.93 9.73 2.55
CA GLU A 54 -11.71 10.50 2.74
C GLU A 54 -10.54 9.54 2.99
N LEU A 55 -9.44 9.68 2.26
CA LEU A 55 -8.17 9.06 2.59
C LEU A 55 -7.35 10.05 3.41
N VAL A 56 -6.73 9.58 4.48
CA VAL A 56 -5.79 10.37 5.28
C VAL A 56 -4.46 9.64 5.44
N SER A 57 -3.37 10.39 5.46
CA SER A 57 -2.03 9.87 5.72
C SER A 57 -1.29 10.71 6.77
N TYR A 58 -0.44 10.03 7.52
CA TYR A 58 0.38 10.58 8.59
C TYR A 58 1.61 9.69 8.79
N TYR A 59 2.64 10.24 9.44
CA TYR A 59 3.71 9.44 10.00
C TYR A 59 3.20 8.55 11.13
N ASN A 60 3.93 7.48 11.47
CA ASN A 60 3.48 6.41 12.37
C ASN A 60 2.73 6.90 13.63
N ARG A 61 1.40 6.69 13.67
CA ARG A 61 0.55 7.21 14.77
C ARG A 61 1.01 6.77 16.14
N VAL A 62 1.50 5.53 16.27
CA VAL A 62 1.90 4.96 17.56
C VAL A 62 3.04 5.73 18.24
N VAL A 63 3.84 6.50 17.48
CA VAL A 63 4.95 7.30 18.03
C VAL A 63 4.48 8.62 18.66
N TRP A 64 3.54 9.33 18.01
CA TRP A 64 3.17 10.69 18.41
C TRP A 64 1.83 10.81 19.15
N ASP A 65 1.01 9.75 19.13
CA ASP A 65 -0.33 9.76 19.72
C ASP A 65 -0.29 9.52 21.24
N THR A 66 0.12 10.54 21.98
CA THR A 66 0.25 10.49 23.45
C THR A 66 -1.10 10.47 24.19
N ILE A 67 -2.21 10.63 23.49
CA ILE A 67 -3.56 10.71 24.07
C ILE A 67 -4.04 9.30 24.44
N LYS A 68 -4.16 9.01 25.74
CA LYS A 68 -4.85 7.80 26.21
C LYS A 68 -6.36 7.93 26.00
N TYR A 69 -7.03 6.83 25.65
CA TYR A 69 -8.48 6.80 25.50
C TYR A 69 -9.08 5.54 26.13
N LYS A 70 -10.06 5.70 27.03
CA LYS A 70 -10.64 4.60 27.84
C LYS A 70 -9.58 3.72 28.55
N GLY A 71 -8.48 4.33 28.99
CA GLY A 71 -7.34 3.65 29.64
C GLY A 71 -6.24 3.20 28.67
N GLU A 72 -6.57 2.96 27.41
CA GLU A 72 -5.67 2.40 26.40
C GLU A 72 -4.70 3.42 25.80
N SER A 73 -3.51 2.96 25.41
CA SER A 73 -2.48 3.73 24.69
C SER A 73 -2.69 3.70 23.16
N ALA A 74 -1.94 4.49 22.40
CA ALA A 74 -2.02 4.54 20.92
C ALA A 74 -1.98 3.17 20.24
N SER A 75 -1.18 2.24 20.79
CA SER A 75 -0.99 0.88 20.30
C SER A 75 -2.21 -0.01 20.48
N TYR A 76 -3.20 0.34 21.32
CA TYR A 76 -4.34 -0.53 21.67
C TYR A 76 -5.71 0.16 21.60
N LYS A 77 -5.76 1.48 21.78
CA LYS A 77 -7.03 2.22 21.82
C LYS A 77 -7.82 2.14 20.51
N VAL A 78 -9.14 2.23 20.64
CA VAL A 78 -10.04 2.52 19.52
C VAL A 78 -9.69 3.88 18.92
N VAL A 79 -9.65 3.96 17.59
CA VAL A 79 -9.07 5.11 16.85
C VAL A 79 -10.14 6.15 16.48
N VAL A 80 -11.39 5.69 16.33
CA VAL A 80 -12.58 6.52 16.12
C VAL A 80 -13.67 6.06 17.08
N ASP A 81 -14.20 6.97 17.88
CA ASP A 81 -15.34 6.73 18.77
C ASP A 81 -16.23 7.98 18.83
N ASN A 82 -17.53 7.82 19.12
CA ASN A 82 -18.53 8.89 19.08
C ASN A 82 -18.43 9.78 17.81
N TYR A 83 -18.21 9.12 16.68
CA TYR A 83 -18.06 9.71 15.34
C TYR A 83 -16.84 10.62 15.10
N LYS A 84 -15.87 10.62 16.01
CA LYS A 84 -14.67 11.50 15.99
C LYS A 84 -13.41 10.68 16.23
N PHE A 85 -12.25 11.24 15.86
CA PHE A 85 -10.96 10.67 16.24
C PHE A 85 -10.75 10.70 17.75
N THR A 86 -10.05 9.69 18.27
CA THR A 86 -9.58 9.63 19.67
C THR A 86 -8.13 10.11 19.82
N PHE A 87 -7.55 10.66 18.76
CA PHE A 87 -6.19 11.18 18.66
C PHE A 87 -6.20 12.62 18.08
N ASP A 88 -5.07 13.31 18.15
CA ASP A 88 -4.94 14.67 17.59
C ASP A 88 -4.95 14.65 16.05
N SER A 89 -6.09 15.03 15.48
CA SER A 89 -6.28 15.07 14.03
C SER A 89 -5.50 16.18 13.29
N THR A 90 -4.82 17.08 14.00
CA THR A 90 -3.90 18.08 13.41
C THR A 90 -2.59 17.46 12.94
N MET A 91 -2.26 16.25 13.40
CA MET A 91 -1.08 15.49 12.97
C MET A 91 -1.27 14.77 11.62
N ILE A 92 -2.48 14.80 11.04
CA ILE A 92 -2.75 14.30 9.70
C ILE A 92 -2.06 15.21 8.66
N GLN A 93 -1.17 14.63 7.85
CA GLN A 93 -0.33 15.37 6.90
C GLN A 93 -0.98 15.51 5.52
N GLU A 94 -1.70 14.48 5.07
CA GLU A 94 -2.39 14.48 3.78
C GLU A 94 -3.86 14.09 3.95
N ARG A 95 -4.73 14.71 3.15
CA ARG A 95 -6.16 14.39 3.04
C ARG A 95 -6.56 14.40 1.58
N VAL A 96 -7.18 13.33 1.10
CA VAL A 96 -7.77 13.25 -0.24
C VAL A 96 -9.23 12.89 -0.11
N ILE A 97 -10.12 13.75 -0.61
CA ILE A 97 -11.55 13.45 -0.73
C ILE A 97 -11.76 12.75 -2.07
N LEU A 98 -12.34 11.55 -2.04
CA LEU A 98 -12.53 10.75 -3.24
C LEU A 98 -13.71 11.25 -4.09
N ASN A 99 -13.50 11.31 -5.40
CA ASN A 99 -14.58 11.46 -6.38
C ASN A 99 -15.28 10.11 -6.64
N LYS A 100 -16.43 10.12 -7.33
CA LYS A 100 -17.24 8.90 -7.53
C LYS A 100 -16.56 7.78 -8.34
N SER A 101 -15.56 8.07 -9.18
CA SER A 101 -14.75 7.02 -9.81
C SER A 101 -13.82 6.38 -8.79
N GLN A 102 -13.11 7.20 -8.00
CA GLN A 102 -12.19 6.74 -6.97
C GLN A 102 -12.90 5.96 -5.84
N GLU A 103 -14.08 6.42 -5.41
CA GLU A 103 -14.93 5.68 -4.46
C GLU A 103 -15.29 4.29 -4.99
N LYS A 104 -15.67 4.18 -6.27
CA LYS A 104 -16.03 2.90 -6.91
C LYS A 104 -14.83 1.97 -7.03
N GLU A 105 -13.67 2.48 -7.42
CA GLU A 105 -12.42 1.71 -7.49
C GLU A 105 -11.99 1.19 -6.11
N LEU A 106 -12.02 2.04 -5.08
CA LEU A 106 -11.71 1.62 -3.71
C LEU A 106 -12.69 0.58 -3.18
N ILE A 107 -14.00 0.81 -3.34
CA ILE A 107 -15.00 -0.16 -2.87
C ILE A 107 -14.85 -1.49 -3.59
N ASN A 108 -14.56 -1.49 -4.91
CA ASN A 108 -14.27 -2.72 -5.66
C ASN A 108 -13.07 -3.48 -5.09
N LEU A 109 -12.00 -2.79 -4.65
CA LEU A 109 -10.87 -3.44 -3.98
C LEU A 109 -11.26 -3.99 -2.61
N LEU A 110 -11.96 -3.21 -1.78
CA LEU A 110 -12.38 -3.62 -0.42
C LEU A 110 -13.32 -4.83 -0.41
N ILE A 111 -14.16 -4.99 -1.43
CA ILE A 111 -15.11 -6.12 -1.52
C ILE A 111 -14.58 -7.34 -2.27
N SER A 112 -13.40 -7.24 -2.88
CA SER A 112 -12.76 -8.33 -3.60
C SER A 112 -11.69 -8.95 -2.71
N ASP A 113 -11.80 -10.25 -2.45
CA ASP A 113 -10.74 -11.00 -1.79
C ASP A 113 -9.62 -11.18 -2.85
N THR A 114 -8.54 -10.38 -2.77
CA THR A 114 -7.43 -10.35 -3.76
C THR A 114 -6.11 -10.94 -3.23
N CYS A 115 -5.92 -10.99 -1.92
CA CYS A 115 -4.69 -11.49 -1.30
C CYS A 115 -4.74 -12.99 -0.99
N ILE A 116 -3.62 -13.68 -1.21
CA ILE A 116 -3.44 -15.10 -0.87
C ILE A 116 -2.95 -15.17 0.60
N PRO A 117 -3.51 -16.05 1.47
CA PRO A 117 -3.26 -16.01 2.92
C PRO A 117 -1.81 -16.09 3.38
N GLN A 118 -0.90 -16.61 2.54
CA GLN A 118 0.53 -16.76 2.84
C GLN A 118 1.27 -15.42 2.96
N GLU A 119 0.66 -14.30 2.55
CA GLU A 119 1.21 -12.95 2.67
C GLU A 119 0.66 -12.18 3.89
N MET A 120 -0.18 -12.78 4.74
CA MET A 120 -1.02 -12.04 5.71
C MET A 120 -0.53 -12.02 7.18
N GLU A 121 0.66 -12.54 7.49
CA GLU A 121 1.21 -12.44 8.86
C GLU A 121 1.77 -11.04 9.15
N ALA A 122 1.03 -10.26 9.96
CA ALA A 122 1.42 -8.91 10.33
C ALA A 122 2.56 -8.89 11.36
N GLY A 123 3.75 -8.46 10.94
CA GLY A 123 4.92 -8.37 11.82
C GLY A 123 4.88 -7.21 12.84
N CYS A 124 4.13 -6.14 12.57
CA CYS A 124 3.87 -5.06 13.54
C CYS A 124 2.65 -4.21 13.13
N TYR A 125 2.34 -3.18 13.93
CA TYR A 125 1.27 -2.20 13.66
C TYR A 125 1.81 -0.78 13.78
N ASN A 126 2.37 -0.29 12.67
CA ASN A 126 2.92 1.06 12.53
C ASN A 126 2.07 1.87 11.52
N PRO A 127 0.82 2.23 11.87
CA PRO A 127 -0.15 2.78 10.93
C PRO A 127 0.25 4.17 10.42
N ARG A 128 0.13 4.35 9.10
CA ARG A 128 0.44 5.59 8.38
C ARG A 128 -0.67 6.06 7.43
N HIS A 129 -1.66 5.20 7.20
CA HIS A 129 -2.76 5.44 6.27
C HIS A 129 -4.09 5.05 6.89
N MET A 130 -5.16 5.77 6.55
CA MET A 130 -6.52 5.41 6.93
C MET A 130 -7.54 5.81 5.87
N ILE A 131 -8.48 4.91 5.59
CA ILE A 131 -9.72 5.17 4.86
C ILE A 131 -10.79 5.57 5.87
N LEU A 132 -11.51 6.65 5.61
CA LEU A 132 -12.61 7.18 6.42
C LEU A 132 -13.91 7.20 5.62
N PHE A 133 -14.95 6.60 6.17
CA PHE A 133 -16.31 6.70 5.65
C PHE A 133 -17.08 7.71 6.48
N ARG A 134 -17.61 8.75 5.83
CA ARG A 134 -18.36 9.82 6.49
C ARG A 134 -19.82 9.88 6.02
N ASP A 135 -20.71 10.26 6.92
CA ASP A 135 -22.11 10.55 6.58
C ASP A 135 -22.34 11.99 6.11
N GLU A 136 -23.58 12.34 5.79
CA GLU A 136 -23.98 13.69 5.36
C GLU A 136 -23.73 14.77 6.43
N LYS A 137 -23.64 14.39 7.71
CA LYS A 137 -23.28 15.26 8.84
C LYS A 137 -21.76 15.31 9.07
N ASN A 138 -20.97 14.82 8.12
CA ASN A 138 -19.50 14.71 8.15
C ASN A 138 -18.96 13.85 9.32
N ARG A 139 -19.82 13.07 9.97
CA ARG A 139 -19.49 12.16 11.09
C ARG A 139 -18.73 10.94 10.56
N ILE A 140 -17.67 10.51 11.25
CA ILE A 140 -16.96 9.28 10.86
C ILE A 140 -17.82 8.08 11.28
N ILE A 141 -18.31 7.31 10.32
CA ILE A 141 -19.19 6.15 10.53
C ILE A 141 -18.50 4.81 10.24
N GLY A 142 -17.26 4.84 9.74
CA GLY A 142 -16.40 3.69 9.65
C GLY A 142 -14.98 4.10 9.28
N TYR A 143 -14.00 3.26 9.61
CA TYR A 143 -12.61 3.45 9.24
C TYR A 143 -11.88 2.13 8.98
N ASN A 144 -10.83 2.20 8.18
CA ASN A 144 -9.81 1.16 8.08
C ASN A 144 -8.44 1.85 8.10
N GLU A 145 -7.67 1.66 9.17
CA GLU A 145 -6.33 2.17 9.37
C GLU A 145 -5.30 1.05 9.17
N PHE A 146 -4.20 1.32 8.47
CA PHE A 146 -3.24 0.28 8.12
C PHE A 146 -1.79 0.75 7.94
N CYS A 147 -0.92 -0.24 7.95
CA CYS A 147 0.50 -0.17 7.66
C CYS A 147 0.79 -0.98 6.39
N THR A 148 1.09 -0.30 5.28
CA THR A 148 1.39 -0.97 3.99
C THR A 148 2.66 -1.80 4.02
N SER A 149 3.66 -1.40 4.81
CA SER A 149 4.96 -2.07 4.93
C SER A 149 5.00 -3.20 5.97
N CYS A 150 3.97 -3.34 6.80
CA CYS A 150 3.95 -4.31 7.90
C CYS A 150 2.63 -5.09 8.05
N ILE A 151 1.67 -4.88 7.15
CA ILE A 151 0.48 -5.71 6.93
C ILE A 151 -0.54 -5.67 8.10
N GLY A 152 -0.17 -5.05 9.23
CA GLY A 152 -1.07 -4.75 10.35
C GLY A 152 -2.08 -3.65 10.04
N SER A 153 -3.34 -3.88 10.44
CA SER A 153 -4.43 -2.92 10.32
C SER A 153 -5.41 -2.97 11.51
N ARG A 154 -6.25 -1.95 11.59
CA ARG A 154 -7.42 -1.88 12.46
C ARG A 154 -8.58 -1.22 11.75
N ASN A 155 -9.78 -1.70 12.01
CA ASN A 155 -11.00 -1.23 11.40
C ASN A 155 -12.07 -0.96 12.46
N SER A 156 -13.10 -0.19 12.08
CA SER A 156 -14.37 -0.20 12.80
C SER A 156 -15.06 -1.56 12.66
N SER A 157 -15.88 -1.95 13.64
CA SER A 157 -16.57 -3.26 13.66
C SER A 157 -17.43 -3.52 12.41
N ASN A 158 -18.02 -2.48 11.82
CA ASN A 158 -18.77 -2.58 10.57
C ASN A 158 -17.93 -2.81 9.30
N LEU A 159 -16.60 -2.92 9.41
CA LEU A 159 -15.67 -3.22 8.32
C LEU A 159 -14.80 -4.45 8.62
N GLU A 160 -15.15 -5.24 9.64
CA GLU A 160 -14.40 -6.42 10.04
C GLU A 160 -14.40 -7.48 8.92
N GLY A 161 -13.19 -7.95 8.57
CA GLY A 161 -12.98 -8.90 7.49
C GLY A 161 -12.95 -8.30 6.08
N PHE A 162 -13.03 -6.97 5.91
CA PHE A 162 -12.88 -6.31 4.59
C PHE A 162 -11.42 -5.95 4.23
N GLN A 163 -10.47 -6.31 5.09
CA GLN A 163 -9.02 -6.19 4.88
C GLN A 163 -8.39 -7.38 4.15
N LYS A 164 -9.05 -7.90 3.10
CA LYS A 164 -8.60 -9.08 2.32
C LYS A 164 -7.99 -8.77 0.95
N TYR A 165 -7.59 -7.51 0.77
CA TYR A 165 -6.86 -7.03 -0.41
C TYR A 165 -5.36 -7.11 -0.17
N CYS A 166 -4.54 -7.19 -1.23
CA CYS A 166 -3.09 -7.03 -1.08
C CYS A 166 -2.78 -5.58 -0.66
N TYR A 167 -1.91 -5.38 0.34
CA TYR A 167 -1.50 -4.02 0.73
C TYR A 167 -0.70 -3.31 -0.37
N ALA A 168 -0.08 -4.05 -1.29
CA ALA A 168 0.52 -3.52 -2.51
C ALA A 168 -0.53 -2.84 -3.40
N ASP A 169 -1.64 -3.52 -3.72
CA ASP A 169 -2.78 -2.97 -4.49
C ASP A 169 -3.32 -1.69 -3.84
N MET A 170 -3.50 -1.72 -2.51
CA MET A 170 -3.99 -0.58 -1.75
C MET A 170 -2.99 0.60 -1.76
N ALA A 171 -1.69 0.31 -1.69
CA ALA A 171 -0.65 1.33 -1.80
C ALA A 171 -0.57 1.94 -3.21
N GLU A 172 -0.69 1.13 -4.27
CA GLU A 172 -0.81 1.63 -5.65
C GLU A 172 -2.05 2.51 -5.81
N LEU A 173 -3.20 2.09 -5.28
CA LEU A 173 -4.44 2.85 -5.35
C LEU A 173 -4.34 4.19 -4.59
N PHE A 174 -3.72 4.21 -3.41
CA PHE A 174 -3.47 5.44 -2.66
C PHE A 174 -2.54 6.40 -3.44
N ARG A 175 -1.44 5.89 -4.03
CA ARG A 175 -0.56 6.71 -4.90
C ARG A 175 -1.32 7.26 -6.11
N LYS A 176 -2.12 6.42 -6.79
CA LYS A 176 -2.99 6.82 -7.92
C LYS A 176 -3.99 7.90 -7.54
N PHE A 177 -4.48 7.91 -6.30
CA PHE A 177 -5.42 8.92 -5.82
C PHE A 177 -4.74 10.20 -5.28
N GLY A 178 -3.41 10.26 -5.28
CA GLY A 178 -2.64 11.47 -4.99
C GLY A 178 -2.04 11.54 -3.58
N ILE A 179 -2.07 10.46 -2.81
CA ILE A 179 -1.29 10.33 -1.56
C ILE A 179 0.21 10.21 -1.93
N LYS A 180 1.06 10.96 -1.23
CA LYS A 180 2.51 11.00 -1.47
C LYS A 180 3.34 10.58 -0.26
N LEU A 181 2.79 10.68 0.95
CA LEU A 181 3.44 10.24 2.18
C LEU A 181 3.44 8.72 2.25
N PHE A 182 4.52 8.11 1.79
CA PHE A 182 4.87 6.72 2.05
C PHE A 182 6.22 6.71 2.79
N VAL A 183 6.42 5.72 3.67
CA VAL A 183 7.66 5.53 4.42
C VAL A 183 8.11 4.09 4.21
N GLU A 184 9.10 3.91 3.34
CA GLU A 184 9.72 2.62 3.06
C GLU A 184 11.09 2.57 3.75
N TYR A 185 11.60 1.38 4.06
CA TYR A 185 12.91 1.26 4.72
C TYR A 185 14.03 1.42 3.67
N GLY A 186 14.82 2.49 3.80
CA GLY A 186 15.97 2.78 2.92
C GLY A 186 15.77 3.89 1.89
N ASP A 187 14.55 4.41 1.71
CA ASP A 187 14.19 5.43 0.72
C ASP A 187 14.45 6.91 1.15
N GLY A 188 14.98 7.10 2.37
CA GLY A 188 15.15 8.40 3.00
C GLY A 188 13.88 9.03 3.60
N ASN A 189 12.68 8.50 3.33
CA ASN A 189 11.45 8.92 3.98
C ASN A 189 11.42 8.52 5.46
N GLY A 190 12.12 7.46 5.87
CA GLY A 190 12.38 7.16 7.29
C GLY A 190 13.10 8.30 8.02
N ALA A 191 14.03 9.01 7.34
CA ALA A 191 14.67 10.19 7.89
C ALA A 191 13.73 11.41 7.93
N LYS A 192 12.79 11.54 6.97
CA LYS A 192 11.73 12.57 7.01
C LYS A 192 10.76 12.35 8.16
N GLU A 193 10.35 11.10 8.40
CA GLU A 193 9.52 10.71 9.55
C GLU A 193 10.20 11.05 10.88
N TYR A 194 11.47 10.63 11.05
CA TYR A 194 12.27 10.97 12.22
C TYR A 194 12.42 12.48 12.42
N ASN A 195 12.76 13.24 11.37
CA ASN A 195 12.90 14.69 11.44
C ASN A 195 11.56 15.39 11.74
N PHE A 196 10.44 14.88 11.22
CA PHE A 196 9.11 15.37 11.56
C PHE A 196 8.82 15.16 13.06
N PHE A 197 9.05 13.96 13.60
CA PHE A 197 8.88 13.68 15.02
C PHE A 197 9.75 14.58 15.91
N LYS A 198 11.03 14.71 15.58
CA LYS A 198 11.96 15.62 16.26
C LYS A 198 11.49 17.07 16.22
N SER A 199 10.97 17.54 15.07
CA SER A 199 10.42 18.91 14.94
C SER A 199 9.16 19.17 15.78
N LYS A 200 8.50 18.09 16.23
CA LYS A 200 7.32 18.12 17.09
C LYS A 200 7.63 17.81 18.56
N GLY A 201 8.90 17.61 18.92
CA GLY A 201 9.33 17.31 20.29
C GLY A 201 9.20 15.84 20.70
N PHE A 202 8.99 14.92 19.76
CA PHE A 202 9.09 13.47 20.01
C PHE A 202 10.54 13.02 19.76
N ASN A 203 11.02 12.10 20.61
CA ASN A 203 12.37 11.51 20.54
C ASN A 203 12.29 10.03 20.12
#